data_AF-A0A7J6X4D2-F1
#
_entry.id   AF-A0A7J6X4D2-F1
#
_cell.length_a   1.000
_cell.length_b   1.000
_cell.length_c   1.000
_cell.angle_alpha   90.00
_cell.angle_beta   90.00
_cell.angle_gamma   90.00
#
_symmetry.space_group_name_H-M   'P 1'
#
loop_
_entity.id
_entity.type
_entity.pdbx_description
1 polymer ?
#
loop_
_entity_poly.entity_id
_entity_poly.type
_entity_poly.pdbx_seq_one_letter_code
_entity_poly.pdbx_strand_id
1 'polypeptide(L)'
;MDPFYNVRIGNVDYFKEVSLEVLLNSRDESGNSLLSKAVLQNDLNCVKVIYERRPSLLYCESTEHGYTALHHATFQSTRDKLEILKFLINADAESQGRGAKKRLTRMRDIYGHAALMIAVKYNKPEAVKLLYAADPDFHHPPNTSDQTPLKLCMSDSSMQGKL
;
A
#
# COMPACT_ATOMS: atom_id res chain seq x y z
N MET A 1 -3.18 1.37 -26.49
CA MET A 1 -4.24 1.74 -25.53
C MET A 1 -3.56 2.04 -24.21
N ASP A 2 -3.88 3.16 -23.56
CA ASP A 2 -3.31 3.50 -22.26
C ASP A 2 -3.79 2.49 -21.18
N PRO A 3 -2.89 1.75 -20.51
CA PRO A 3 -3.27 0.84 -19.44
C PRO A 3 -3.92 1.55 -18.24
N PHE A 4 -3.59 2.82 -17.98
CA PHE A 4 -4.16 3.59 -16.87
C PHE A 4 -5.61 4.02 -17.13
N TYR A 5 -5.97 4.26 -18.39
CA TYR A 5 -7.38 4.38 -18.78
C TYR A 5 -8.20 3.16 -18.33
N ASN A 6 -7.68 1.95 -18.53
CA ASN A 6 -8.36 0.72 -18.13
C ASN A 6 -8.47 0.56 -16.62
N VAL A 7 -7.50 1.05 -15.83
CA VAL A 7 -7.63 1.11 -14.37
C VAL A 7 -8.76 2.05 -13.97
N ARG A 8 -8.83 3.24 -14.59
CA ARG A 8 -9.83 4.28 -14.24
C ARG A 8 -11.27 3.84 -14.49
N ILE A 9 -11.51 3.02 -15.51
CA ILE A 9 -12.84 2.49 -15.82
C ILE A 9 -13.11 1.12 -15.19
N GLY A 10 -12.16 0.57 -14.40
CA GLY A 10 -12.29 -0.74 -13.78
C GLY A 10 -12.38 -1.91 -14.77
N ASN A 11 -11.67 -1.84 -15.89
CA ASN A 11 -11.69 -2.87 -16.92
C ASN A 11 -10.86 -4.09 -16.51
N VAL A 12 -11.45 -4.94 -15.67
CA VAL A 12 -10.82 -6.17 -15.16
C VAL A 12 -10.42 -7.12 -16.28
N ASP A 13 -11.23 -7.24 -17.34
CA ASP A 13 -10.96 -8.17 -18.44
C ASP A 13 -9.72 -7.78 -19.24
N TYR A 14 -9.46 -6.48 -19.39
CA TYR A 14 -8.18 -6.02 -19.95
C TYR A 14 -6.98 -6.54 -19.13
N PHE A 15 -7.04 -6.48 -17.80
CA PHE A 15 -5.93 -6.91 -16.95
C PHE A 15 -5.75 -8.43 -16.86
N LYS A 16 -6.77 -9.23 -17.19
CA LYS A 16 -6.64 -10.69 -17.35
C LYS A 16 -5.75 -11.05 -18.54
N GLU A 17 -5.86 -10.28 -19.63
CA GLU A 17 -5.25 -10.62 -20.92
C GLU A 17 -3.98 -9.83 -21.24
N VAL A 18 -3.83 -8.61 -20.72
CA VAL A 18 -2.70 -7.73 -21.04
C VAL A 18 -1.36 -8.40 -20.72
N SER A 19 -0.35 -8.15 -21.56
CA SER A 19 0.97 -8.76 -21.41
C SER A 19 1.62 -8.39 -20.07
N LEU A 20 2.42 -9.33 -19.53
CA LEU A 20 3.15 -9.11 -18.27
C LEU A 20 4.13 -7.94 -18.35
N GLU A 21 4.67 -7.67 -19.54
CA GLU A 21 5.54 -6.52 -19.80
C GLU A 21 4.82 -5.19 -19.56
N VAL A 22 3.58 -5.07 -20.05
CA VAL A 22 2.76 -3.87 -19.79
C VAL A 22 2.49 -3.73 -18.30
N LEU A 23 2.16 -4.82 -17.58
CA LEU A 23 1.98 -4.78 -16.12
C LEU A 23 3.24 -4.30 -15.39
N LEU A 24 4.41 -4.77 -15.82
CA LEU A 24 5.70 -4.49 -15.19
C LEU A 24 6.22 -3.07 -15.45
N ASN A 25 6.08 -2.59 -16.68
CA ASN A 25 6.75 -1.37 -17.14
C ASN A 25 5.87 -0.11 -17.09
N SER A 26 4.54 -0.26 -17.02
CA SER A 26 3.63 0.89 -17.02
C SER A 26 3.76 1.72 -15.73
N ARG A 27 3.98 3.02 -15.88
CA ARG A 27 4.09 4.00 -14.78
C ARG A 27 3.25 5.23 -15.12
N ASP A 28 2.47 5.73 -14.17
CA ASP A 28 1.75 7.01 -14.35
C ASP A 28 2.69 8.20 -14.07
N GLU A 29 2.16 9.43 -14.15
CA GLU A 29 2.94 10.66 -13.98
C GLU A 29 3.66 10.77 -12.62
N SER A 30 3.09 10.20 -11.55
CA SER A 30 3.72 10.12 -10.23
C SER A 30 4.64 8.89 -10.08
N GLY A 31 4.79 8.09 -11.14
CA GLY A 31 5.54 6.84 -11.14
C GLY A 31 4.81 5.67 -10.50
N ASN A 32 3.50 5.72 -10.31
CA ASN A 32 2.76 4.59 -9.75
C ASN A 32 2.66 3.43 -10.75
N SER A 33 2.81 2.21 -10.25
CA SER A 33 2.46 1.00 -11.00
C SER A 33 0.93 0.92 -11.22
N LEU A 34 0.50 0.03 -12.13
CA LEU A 34 -0.93 -0.24 -12.34
C LEU A 34 -1.60 -0.77 -11.07
N LEU A 35 -0.90 -1.58 -10.26
CA LEU A 35 -1.41 -2.04 -8.97
C LEU A 35 -1.64 -0.87 -8.01
N SER A 36 -0.65 0.01 -7.84
CA SER A 36 -0.77 1.20 -6.99
C SER A 36 -1.91 2.11 -7.46
N LYS A 37 -2.09 2.26 -8.78
CA LYS A 37 -3.21 3.03 -9.32
C LYS A 37 -4.57 2.38 -9.02
N ALA A 38 -4.70 1.07 -9.18
CA ALA A 38 -5.93 0.34 -8.86
C ALA A 38 -6.28 0.48 -7.37
N VAL A 39 -5.27 0.43 -6.49
CA VAL A 39 -5.44 0.71 -5.06
C VAL A 39 -5.96 2.13 -4.84
N LEU A 40 -5.36 3.15 -5.46
CA LEU A 40 -5.82 4.54 -5.35
C LEU A 40 -7.27 4.71 -5.82
N GLN A 41 -7.65 4.05 -6.92
CA GLN A 41 -9.02 4.04 -7.45
C GLN A 41 -10.02 3.23 -6.60
N ASN A 42 -9.55 2.55 -5.54
CA ASN A 42 -10.40 1.73 -4.67
C ASN A 42 -11.07 0.55 -5.40
N ASP A 43 -10.44 0.04 -6.46
CA ASP A 43 -10.95 -1.07 -7.25
C ASP A 43 -10.30 -2.40 -6.82
N LEU A 44 -10.96 -3.10 -5.90
CA LEU A 44 -10.48 -4.38 -5.38
C LEU A 44 -10.37 -5.46 -6.47
N ASN A 45 -11.22 -5.42 -7.50
CA ASN A 45 -11.20 -6.45 -8.55
C ASN A 45 -9.99 -6.27 -9.46
N CYS A 46 -9.70 -5.04 -9.88
CA CYS A 46 -8.46 -4.74 -10.60
C CYS A 46 -7.23 -5.05 -9.74
N VAL A 47 -7.24 -4.71 -8.45
CA VAL A 47 -6.15 -5.04 -7.52
C VAL A 47 -5.86 -6.54 -7.51
N LYS A 48 -6.90 -7.38 -7.37
CA LYS A 48 -6.76 -8.85 -7.35
C LYS A 48 -6.19 -9.39 -8.66
N VAL A 49 -6.79 -9.07 -9.80
CA VAL A 49 -6.34 -9.59 -11.10
C VAL A 49 -4.93 -9.14 -11.45
N ILE A 50 -4.58 -7.87 -11.18
CA ILE A 50 -3.23 -7.36 -11.43
C ILE A 50 -2.22 -8.08 -10.52
N TYR A 51 -2.55 -8.27 -9.24
CA TYR A 51 -1.70 -9.00 -8.30
C TYR A 51 -1.50 -10.47 -8.71
N GLU A 52 -2.57 -11.20 -9.01
CA GLU A 52 -2.53 -12.62 -9.39
C GLU A 52 -1.64 -12.84 -10.63
N ARG A 53 -1.76 -11.94 -11.62
CA ARG A 53 -0.92 -11.96 -12.82
C ARG A 53 0.53 -11.60 -12.51
N ARG A 54 0.77 -10.68 -11.56
CA ARG A 54 2.12 -10.22 -11.24
C ARG A 54 2.31 -9.82 -9.76
N PRO A 55 2.56 -10.78 -8.85
CA PRO A 55 2.70 -10.51 -7.41
C PRO A 55 3.86 -9.58 -7.06
N SER A 56 4.91 -9.52 -7.88
CA SER A 56 6.07 -8.65 -7.65
C SER A 56 5.71 -7.16 -7.61
N LEU A 57 4.57 -6.75 -8.17
CA LEU A 57 4.11 -5.36 -8.18
C LEU A 57 3.79 -4.83 -6.77
N LEU A 58 3.59 -5.71 -5.77
CA LEU A 58 3.45 -5.30 -4.36
C LEU A 58 4.60 -4.39 -3.91
N TYR A 59 5.82 -4.70 -4.38
CA TYR A 59 7.05 -4.04 -3.96
C TYR A 59 7.46 -2.88 -4.88
N CYS A 60 6.63 -2.50 -5.84
CA CYS A 60 6.91 -1.35 -6.69
C CYS A 60 6.64 -0.05 -5.93
N GLU A 61 7.61 0.83 -5.95
CA GLU A 61 7.55 2.16 -5.34
C GLU A 61 7.25 3.22 -6.41
N SER A 62 6.49 4.25 -6.03
CA SER A 62 6.27 5.41 -6.88
C SER A 62 7.54 6.26 -6.98
N THR A 63 7.73 6.93 -8.11
CA THR A 63 8.88 7.82 -8.31
C THR A 63 8.80 9.06 -7.41
N GLU A 64 7.60 9.63 -7.26
CA GLU A 64 7.42 10.92 -6.59
C GLU A 64 7.65 10.86 -5.08
N HIS A 65 7.26 9.75 -4.43
CA HIS A 65 7.27 9.63 -2.98
C HIS A 65 7.85 8.31 -2.46
N GLY A 66 8.17 7.34 -3.32
CA GLY A 66 8.56 6.01 -2.85
C GLY A 66 7.37 5.21 -2.29
N TYR A 67 6.14 5.56 -2.67
CA TYR A 67 4.95 4.86 -2.14
C TYR A 67 4.73 3.53 -2.83
N THR A 68 4.62 2.47 -2.03
CA THR A 68 4.07 1.19 -2.47
C THR A 68 2.55 1.20 -2.49
N ALA A 69 1.94 0.18 -3.08
CA ALA A 69 0.50 -0.06 -3.01
C ALA A 69 -0.03 -0.06 -1.55
N LEU A 70 0.76 -0.57 -0.61
CA LEU A 70 0.37 -0.59 0.81
C LEU A 70 0.30 0.81 1.42
N HIS A 71 1.21 1.73 1.06
CA HIS A 71 1.16 3.13 1.50
C HIS A 71 -0.13 3.80 1.03
N HIS A 72 -0.44 3.67 -0.26
CA HIS A 72 -1.64 4.25 -0.87
C HIS A 72 -2.94 3.74 -0.23
N ALA A 73 -2.97 2.47 0.18
CA ALA A 73 -4.13 1.87 0.86
C ALA A 73 -4.45 2.53 2.22
N THR A 74 -3.54 3.31 2.79
CA THR A 74 -3.76 3.97 4.09
C THR A 74 -4.40 5.36 3.99
N PHE A 75 -4.50 5.97 2.80
CA PHE A 75 -5.00 7.35 2.69
C PHE A 75 -6.50 7.51 2.96
N GLN A 76 -7.28 6.43 2.88
CA GLN A 76 -8.74 6.48 3.02
C GLN A 76 -9.22 5.44 4.03
N SER A 77 -10.27 5.76 4.79
CA SER A 77 -10.84 4.88 5.82
C SER A 77 -12.12 4.14 5.34
N THR A 78 -12.35 4.05 4.03
CA THR A 78 -13.55 3.37 3.52
C THR A 78 -13.44 1.87 3.74
N ARG A 79 -14.59 1.20 3.88
CA ARG A 79 -14.64 -0.26 4.05
C ARG A 79 -13.88 -0.98 2.94
N ASP A 80 -14.13 -0.59 1.69
CA ASP A 80 -13.48 -1.17 0.52
C ASP A 80 -11.96 -0.97 0.53
N LYS A 81 -11.48 0.20 0.98
CA LYS A 81 -10.05 0.46 1.11
C LYS A 81 -9.42 -0.42 2.17
N LEU A 82 -10.12 -0.64 3.30
CA LEU A 82 -9.67 -1.57 4.34
C LEU A 82 -9.64 -3.02 3.84
N GLU A 83 -10.56 -3.43 2.98
CA GLU A 83 -10.51 -4.75 2.33
C GLU A 83 -9.31 -4.86 1.38
N ILE A 84 -9.00 -3.81 0.61
CA ILE A 84 -7.78 -3.75 -0.20
C ILE A 84 -6.53 -3.81 0.70
N LEU A 85 -6.50 -3.08 1.81
CA LEU A 85 -5.39 -3.11 2.76
C LEU A 85 -5.15 -4.51 3.32
N LYS A 86 -6.20 -5.20 3.77
CA LYS A 86 -6.13 -6.60 4.23
C LYS A 86 -5.63 -7.53 3.13
N PHE A 87 -6.15 -7.36 1.91
CA PHE A 87 -5.72 -8.15 0.77
C PHE A 87 -4.21 -7.99 0.52
N LEU A 88 -3.69 -6.77 0.48
CA LEU A 88 -2.26 -6.50 0.27
C LEU A 88 -1.37 -7.09 1.38
N ILE A 89 -1.83 -7.02 2.63
CA ILE A 89 -1.14 -7.63 3.79
C ILE A 89 -1.07 -9.16 3.63
N ASN A 90 -2.18 -9.81 3.31
CA ASN A 90 -2.23 -11.26 3.11
C ASN A 90 -1.39 -11.69 1.90
N ALA A 91 -1.48 -10.92 0.81
CA ALA A 91 -0.72 -11.13 -0.42
C ALA A 91 0.81 -11.05 -0.21
N ASP A 92 1.28 -10.16 0.68
CA ASP A 92 2.70 -10.10 1.10
C ASP A 92 3.12 -11.41 1.77
N ALA A 93 2.32 -11.88 2.74
CA ALA A 93 2.56 -13.11 3.49
C ALA A 93 2.59 -14.36 2.59
N GLU A 94 1.69 -14.44 1.62
CA GLU A 94 1.62 -15.54 0.65
C GLU A 94 2.81 -15.55 -0.33
N SER A 95 3.28 -14.38 -0.75
CA SER A 95 4.33 -14.26 -1.77
C SER A 95 5.72 -14.75 -1.35
N GLN A 96 5.96 -15.00 -0.05
CA GLN A 96 7.30 -15.22 0.51
C GLN A 96 7.59 -16.66 0.99
N GLY A 97 6.69 -17.64 0.77
CA GLY A 97 6.91 -19.02 1.23
C GLY A 97 7.05 -19.16 2.76
N ARG A 98 7.32 -20.38 3.27
CA ARG A 98 7.40 -20.72 4.71
C ARG A 98 8.61 -20.07 5.41
N GLY A 99 8.59 -18.75 5.55
CA GLY A 99 9.64 -17.93 6.15
C GLY A 99 9.32 -16.44 6.06
N ALA A 100 8.03 -16.10 6.19
CA ALA A 100 7.40 -14.82 5.94
C ALA A 100 8.24 -13.61 6.40
N LYS A 101 9.05 -13.08 5.49
CA LYS A 101 9.62 -11.74 5.66
C LYS A 101 8.48 -10.79 5.35
N LYS A 102 7.97 -10.11 6.39
CA LYS A 102 6.97 -9.03 6.34
C LYS A 102 7.58 -7.81 5.63
N ARG A 103 7.90 -7.97 4.35
CA ARG A 103 8.73 -7.03 3.60
C ARG A 103 7.91 -5.80 3.28
N LEU A 104 6.67 -5.99 2.81
CA LEU A 104 5.84 -4.88 2.36
C LEU A 104 5.49 -3.92 3.51
N THR A 105 5.19 -4.45 4.70
CA THR A 105 4.87 -3.65 5.91
C THR A 105 6.07 -2.83 6.41
N ARG A 106 7.29 -3.25 6.08
CA ARG A 106 8.55 -2.61 6.51
C ARG A 106 9.17 -1.70 5.46
N MET A 107 8.67 -1.71 4.21
CA MET A 107 9.11 -0.77 3.18
C MET A 107 8.82 0.67 3.61
N ARG A 108 9.70 1.60 3.23
CA ARG A 108 9.66 2.99 3.66
C ARG A 108 9.68 3.90 2.44
N ASP A 109 8.87 4.94 2.48
CA ASP A 109 8.84 6.00 1.48
C ASP A 109 10.12 6.88 1.54
N ILE A 110 10.20 7.92 0.70
CA ILE A 110 11.36 8.83 0.67
C ILE A 110 11.56 9.65 1.96
N TYR A 111 10.54 9.76 2.80
CA TYR A 111 10.58 10.42 4.11
C TYR A 111 10.87 9.43 5.25
N GLY A 112 11.06 8.15 4.93
CA GLY A 112 11.25 7.11 5.93
C GLY A 112 9.95 6.67 6.61
N HIS A 113 8.78 7.00 6.08
CA HIS A 113 7.51 6.49 6.60
C HIS A 113 7.23 5.10 6.04
N ALA A 114 7.00 4.14 6.92
CA ALA A 114 6.29 2.92 6.55
C ALA A 114 4.78 3.18 6.49
N ALA A 115 4.01 2.27 5.89
CA ALA A 115 2.55 2.41 5.78
C ALA A 115 1.85 2.70 7.13
N LEU A 116 2.32 2.10 8.24
CA LEU A 116 1.77 2.37 9.57
C LEU A 116 1.96 3.84 9.99
N MET A 117 3.10 4.46 9.65
CA MET A 117 3.34 5.88 9.97
C MET A 117 2.45 6.79 9.15
N ILE A 118 2.17 6.44 7.88
CA ILE A 118 1.20 7.16 7.05
C ILE A 118 -0.21 7.05 7.66
N ALA A 119 -0.63 5.85 8.07
CA ALA A 119 -1.91 5.64 8.72
C ALA A 119 -2.06 6.45 10.03
N VAL A 120 -0.99 6.54 10.82
CA VAL A 120 -0.95 7.42 12.00
C VAL A 120 -1.09 8.89 11.61
N LYS A 121 -0.26 9.37 10.67
CA LYS A 121 -0.22 10.78 10.23
C LYS A 121 -1.57 11.28 9.71
N TYR A 122 -2.36 10.42 9.07
CA TYR A 122 -3.66 10.78 8.52
C TYR A 122 -4.86 10.35 9.40
N ASN A 123 -4.60 10.02 10.66
CA ASN A 123 -5.62 9.60 11.65
C ASN A 123 -6.52 8.46 11.14
N LYS A 124 -5.91 7.29 10.89
CA LYS A 124 -6.54 6.10 10.31
C LYS A 124 -6.51 4.91 11.27
N PRO A 125 -7.28 4.94 12.37
CA PRO A 125 -7.12 3.99 13.47
C PRO A 125 -7.35 2.54 13.06
N GLU A 126 -8.30 2.26 12.16
CA GLU A 126 -8.54 0.90 11.65
C GLU A 126 -7.35 0.38 10.82
N ALA A 127 -6.76 1.24 9.98
CA ALA A 127 -5.58 0.89 9.21
C ALA A 127 -4.36 0.68 10.12
N VAL A 128 -4.19 1.51 11.17
CA VAL A 128 -3.15 1.33 12.19
C VAL A 128 -3.30 -0.04 12.87
N LYS A 129 -4.52 -0.41 13.30
CA LYS A 129 -4.80 -1.71 13.93
C LYS A 129 -4.45 -2.88 13.00
N LEU A 130 -4.85 -2.82 11.73
CA LEU A 130 -4.54 -3.87 10.75
C LEU A 130 -3.04 -4.00 10.48
N LEU A 131 -2.35 -2.88 10.29
CA LEU A 131 -0.91 -2.87 10.02
C LEU A 131 -0.08 -3.32 11.23
N TYR A 132 -0.48 -2.92 12.44
CA TYR A 132 0.18 -3.37 13.67
C TYR A 132 -0.02 -4.87 13.89
N ALA A 133 -1.24 -5.38 13.67
CA ALA A 133 -1.51 -6.81 13.77
C ALA A 133 -0.75 -7.65 12.72
N ALA A 134 -0.51 -7.07 11.54
CA ALA A 134 0.26 -7.73 10.48
C ALA A 134 1.76 -7.86 10.82
N ASP A 135 2.33 -6.87 11.51
CA ASP A 135 3.75 -6.87 11.88
C ASP A 135 4.02 -6.30 13.29
N PRO A 136 3.59 -6.99 14.35
CA PRO A 136 3.75 -6.49 15.72
C PRO A 136 5.21 -6.40 16.16
N ASP A 137 6.10 -7.17 15.53
CA ASP A 137 7.54 -7.22 15.85
C ASP A 137 8.34 -6.09 15.19
N PHE A 138 7.72 -5.26 14.35
CA PHE A 138 8.43 -4.18 13.70
C PHE A 138 8.57 -2.99 14.66
N HIS A 139 9.81 -2.68 15.03
CA HIS A 139 10.12 -1.60 15.97
C HIS A 139 9.84 -0.17 15.46
N HIS A 140 9.43 -0.01 14.20
CA HIS A 140 9.11 1.27 13.54
C HIS A 140 10.17 2.38 13.79
N PRO A 141 11.32 2.33 13.11
CA PRO A 141 12.38 3.31 13.29
C PRO A 141 11.93 4.73 12.94
N PRO A 142 12.56 5.76 13.52
CA PRO A 142 12.20 7.15 13.24
C PRO A 142 12.38 7.49 11.76
N ASN A 143 11.51 8.35 11.25
CA ASN A 143 11.56 8.90 9.90
C ASN A 143 12.74 9.88 9.72
N THR A 144 12.88 10.51 8.55
CA THR A 144 13.96 11.49 8.29
C THR A 144 13.91 12.76 9.15
N SER A 145 12.82 12.97 9.89
CA SER A 145 12.61 14.08 10.84
C SER A 145 12.65 13.63 12.31
N ASP A 146 13.26 12.48 12.59
CA ASP A 146 13.34 11.85 13.91
C ASP A 146 11.98 11.53 14.59
N GLN A 147 10.91 11.43 13.79
CA GLN A 147 9.57 11.09 14.26
C GLN A 147 9.35 9.59 14.23
N THR A 148 8.99 8.98 15.36
CA THR A 148 8.45 7.61 15.45
C THR A 148 6.92 7.65 15.32
N PRO A 149 6.23 6.52 15.09
CA PRO A 149 4.76 6.52 15.09
C PRO A 149 4.17 7.12 16.37
N LEU A 150 4.77 6.81 17.52
CA LEU A 150 4.33 7.33 18.82
C LEU A 150 4.51 8.86 18.91
N LYS A 151 5.65 9.40 18.46
CA LYS A 151 5.88 10.86 18.43
C LYS A 151 4.87 11.57 17.54
N LEU A 152 4.56 11.00 16.36
CA LEU A 152 3.54 11.53 15.45
C LEU A 152 2.15 11.58 16.11
N CYS A 153 1.72 10.50 16.78
CA CYS A 153 0.45 10.48 17.52
C CYS A 153 0.37 11.54 18.61
N MET A 154 1.47 11.76 19.35
CA MET A 154 1.49 12.74 20.44
C MET A 154 1.45 14.18 19.94
N SER A 155 2.08 14.46 18.80
CA SER A 155 2.06 15.77 18.16
C SER A 155 0.70 16.12 17.53
N ASP A 156 -0.12 15.12 17.24
CA ASP A 156 -1.46 15.29 16.68
C ASP A 156 -2.52 15.23 17.78
N SER A 157 -3.07 16.40 18.13
CA SER A 157 -4.11 16.56 19.16
C SER A 157 -5.38 15.75 18.89
N SER A 158 -5.60 15.26 17.66
CA SER A 158 -6.78 14.45 17.28
C SER A 158 -6.66 12.94 17.61
N MET A 159 -5.45 12.47 17.95
CA MET A 159 -5.13 11.07 18.25
C MET A 159 -4.90 10.80 19.75
N GLN A 160 -4.80 11.84 20.59
CA GLN A 160 -4.65 11.68 22.04
C GLN A 160 -5.87 10.95 22.63
N GLY A 161 -5.67 9.71 23.12
CA GLY A 161 -6.69 8.92 23.83
C GLY A 161 -7.42 7.82 23.04
N LYS A 162 -6.95 7.43 21.83
CA LYS A 162 -7.64 6.43 20.97
C LYS A 162 -6.82 5.17 20.63
N LEU A 163 -5.65 5.00 21.25
CA LEU A 163 -4.82 3.80 21.12
C LEU A 163 -5.10 2.82 22.26
#